data_AF-G1CR36-F1
#
_entry.id   AF-G1CR36-F1
#
_cell.length_a   1.000
_cell.length_b   1.000
_cell.length_c   1.000
_cell.angle_alpha   90.00
_cell.angle_beta   90.00
_cell.angle_gamma   90.00
#
_symmetry.space_group_name_H-M   'P 1'
#
loop_
_entity.id
_entity.type
_entity.pdbx_description
1 polymer ?
#
loop_
_entity_poly.entity_id
_entity_poly.type
_entity_poly.pdbx_seq_one_letter_code
_entity_poly.pdbx_strand_id
1 'polypeptide(L)' 'TGYYICMNKKGKLIGKRKGRGKDCIFTEIVLENNYTALQNAKYEGWYMAFTRKGRPRKASKTKQHQREAHFMKRL' A
#
# COMPACT_ATOMS: atom_id res chain seq x y z
N THR A 1 -11.96 11.28 -8.77
CA THR A 1 -12.94 10.63 -7.88
C THR A 1 -13.00 11.26 -6.49
N GLY A 2 -11.90 11.80 -5.94
CA GLY A 2 -11.91 12.37 -4.57
C GLY A 2 -11.95 11.29 -3.47
N TYR A 3 -11.53 10.07 -3.80
CA TYR A 3 -11.47 8.94 -2.87
C TYR A 3 -10.03 8.77 -2.38
N TYR A 4 -9.88 8.47 -1.10
CA TYR A 4 -8.63 8.04 -0.50
C TYR A 4 -8.42 6.56 -0.76
N ILE A 5 -7.17 6.18 -1.03
CA ILE A 5 -6.77 4.77 -1.02
C ILE A 5 -6.62 4.36 0.44
N CYS A 6 -7.28 3.27 0.82
CA CYS A 6 -7.23 2.71 2.17
C CYS A 6 -7.09 1.19 2.11
N MET A 7 -6.75 0.57 3.23
CA MET A 7 -6.64 -0.88 3.36
C MET A 7 -7.61 -1.39 4.41
N ASN A 8 -8.48 -2.33 4.06
CA ASN A 8 -9.42 -2.88 5.03
C ASN A 8 -8.81 -4.02 5.87
N LYS A 9 -9.54 -4.48 6.89
CA LYS A 9 -9.13 -5.62 7.76
C LYS A 9 -8.88 -6.94 7.05
N LYS A 10 -9.33 -7.08 5.79
CA LYS A 10 -9.06 -8.26 4.95
C LYS A 10 -7.79 -8.08 4.11
N GLY A 11 -7.06 -6.97 4.26
CA GLY A 11 -5.86 -6.63 3.50
C GLY A 11 -6.16 -6.23 2.05
N LYS A 12 -7.38 -5.79 1.74
CA LYS A 12 -7.76 -5.34 0.39
C LYS A 12 -7.62 -3.82 0.29
N LEU A 13 -7.00 -3.34 -0.79
CA LEU A 13 -7.03 -1.93 -1.18
C LEU A 13 -8.45 -1.54 -1.62
N ILE A 14 -8.97 -0.46 -1.05
CA ILE A 14 -10.31 0.07 -1.30
C ILE A 14 -10.24 1.60 -1.42
N GLY A 15 -11.19 2.17 -2.14
CA GLY A 15 -11.43 3.61 -2.13
C GLY A 15 -12.44 3.99 -1.04
N LYS A 16 -12.19 5.06 -0.28
CA LYS A 16 -13.15 5.67 0.66
C LYS A 16 -13.26 7.18 0.44
N ARG A 17 -14.48 7.74 0.50
CA ARG A 17 -14.66 9.21 0.52
C ARG A 17 -14.16 9.87 1.81
N LYS A 18 -14.24 9.15 2.94
CA LYS A 18 -13.75 9.61 4.24
C LYS A 18 -12.40 8.94 4.55
N GLY A 19 -11.31 9.69 4.48
CA GLY A 19 -9.93 9.23 4.65
C GLY A 19 -9.30 9.42 6.03
N ARG A 20 -10.08 9.83 7.05
CA ARG A 20 -9.53 10.20 8.38
C ARG A 20 -9.06 9.01 9.24
N GLY A 21 -9.36 7.78 8.85
CA GLY A 21 -8.98 6.59 9.63
C GLY A 21 -7.54 6.18 9.39
N LYS A 22 -6.88 5.60 10.40
CA LYS A 22 -5.51 5.04 10.26
C LYS A 22 -5.39 3.98 9.16
N ASP A 23 -6.51 3.34 8.78
CA ASP A 23 -6.59 2.41 7.65
C ASP A 23 -6.34 3.07 6.29
N CYS A 24 -6.42 4.40 6.21
CA CYS A 24 -6.15 5.22 5.02
C CYS A 24 -4.79 5.92 5.06
N ILE A 25 -4.00 5.69 6.10
CA ILE A 25 -2.69 6.32 6.28
C ILE A 25 -1.62 5.28 5.92
N PHE A 26 -0.62 5.73 5.17
CA PHE A 26 0.53 4.92 4.79
C PHE A 26 1.82 5.64 5.17
N THR A 27 2.78 4.91 5.72
CA THR A 27 4.15 5.36 5.91
C THR A 27 4.90 5.13 4.61
N GLU A 28 5.50 6.19 4.09
CA GLU A 28 6.43 6.10 2.96
C GLU A 28 7.80 5.67 3.45
N ILE A 29 8.36 4.64 2.84
CA ILE A 29 9.66 4.08 3.19
C ILE A 29 10.52 4.09 1.93
N VAL A 30 11.67 4.76 1.99
CA VAL A 30 12.72 4.62 0.97
C VAL A 30 13.53 3.37 1.33
N LEU A 31 13.49 2.38 0.45
CA LEU A 31 14.17 1.11 0.64
C LEU A 31 15.64 1.22 0.25
N GLU A 32 16.47 0.29 0.74
CA GLU A 32 17.91 0.19 0.40
C GLU A 32 18.17 0.05 -1.10
N ASN A 33 17.21 -0.51 -1.86
CA ASN A 33 17.29 -0.63 -3.31
C ASN A 33 16.77 0.61 -4.06
N ASN A 34 16.58 1.74 -3.37
CA ASN A 34 16.10 3.03 -3.87
C ASN A 34 14.66 3.06 -4.40
N TYR A 35 13.89 1.98 -4.21
CA TYR A 35 12.45 2.02 -4.45
C TYR A 35 11.70 2.54 -3.22
N THR A 36 10.46 2.99 -3.42
CA THR A 36 9.54 3.36 -2.35
C THR A 36 8.63 2.19 -2.01
N ALA A 37 8.43 1.92 -0.72
CA ALA A 37 7.35 1.09 -0.22
C ALA A 37 6.34 1.95 0.57
N LEU A 38 5.08 1.50 0.60
CA LEU A 38 3.99 2.15 1.34
C LEU A 38 3.39 1.16 2.33
N GLN A 39 3.76 1.29 3.60
CA GLN A 39 3.27 0.43 4.68
C GLN A 39 2.02 1.04 5.32
N ASN A 40 0.97 0.26 5.53
CA ASN A 40 -0.24 0.77 6.18
C ASN A 40 0.01 1.08 7.67
N ALA A 41 -0.41 2.25 8.14
CA ALA A 41 -0.17 2.69 9.52
C ALA A 41 -1.05 1.96 10.57
N LYS A 42 -2.16 1.34 10.15
CA LYS A 42 -3.01 0.53 11.04
C LYS A 42 -2.58 -0.94 11.08
N TYR A 43 -2.07 -1.46 9.98
CA TYR A 43 -1.70 -2.86 9.83
C TYR A 43 -0.19 -2.96 9.56
N GLU A 44 0.59 -3.06 10.63
CA GLU A 44 2.05 -3.13 10.52
C GLU A 44 2.50 -4.35 9.71
N GLY A 45 3.54 -4.18 8.89
CA GLY A 45 4.03 -5.21 7.96
C GLY A 45 3.14 -5.46 6.74
N TRP A 46 2.03 -4.71 6.56
CA TRP A 46 1.18 -4.80 5.37
C TRP A 46 1.48 -3.65 4.40
N TYR A 47 1.81 -4.01 3.16
CA TYR A 47 2.24 -3.06 2.14
C TYR A 47 1.19 -2.89 1.05
N MET A 48 1.10 -1.68 0.49
CA MET A 48 0.46 -1.49 -0.79
C MET A 48 1.21 -2.30 -1.84
N ALA A 49 0.50 -3.09 -2.64
CA ALA A 49 1.15 -3.92 -3.64
C ALA A 49 0.22 -4.24 -4.81
N PHE A 50 0.81 -4.40 -5.99
CA PHE A 50 0.13 -4.79 -7.21
C PHE A 50 0.88 -5.93 -7.89
N THR A 51 0.13 -6.89 -8.41
CA THR A 51 0.69 -7.95 -9.25
C THR A 51 1.23 -7.37 -10.57
N ARG A 52 2.03 -8.15 -11.31
CA ARG A 52 2.54 -7.77 -12.64
C ARG A 52 1.44 -7.33 -13.63
N LYS A 53 0.21 -7.82 -13.47
CA LYS A 53 -0.96 -7.45 -14.29
C LYS A 53 -1.74 -6.22 -13.76
N GLY A 54 -1.17 -5.48 -12.80
CA GLY A 54 -1.79 -4.30 -12.20
C GLY A 54 -2.92 -4.58 -11.21
N ARG A 55 -3.19 -5.84 -10.85
CA ARG A 55 -4.24 -6.18 -9.88
C ARG A 55 -3.76 -5.95 -8.45
N PRO A 56 -4.55 -5.32 -7.56
CA PRO A 56 -4.21 -5.18 -6.15
C PRO A 56 -3.94 -6.54 -5.50
N ARG A 57 -2.82 -6.65 -4.79
CA ARG A 57 -2.48 -7.85 -4.01
C ARG A 57 -3.04 -7.73 -2.59
N LYS A 58 -3.45 -8.87 -2.03
CA LYS A 58 -3.89 -8.94 -0.63
C LYS A 58 -2.68 -8.69 0.29
N ALA A 59 -2.77 -7.66 1.13
CA ALA A 59 -1.65 -7.17 1.93
C ALA A 59 -1.13 -8.20 2.95
N SER A 60 -2.00 -9.10 3.43
CA SER A 60 -1.60 -10.24 4.27
C SER A 60 -0.62 -11.21 3.58
N LYS A 61 -0.43 -11.10 2.26
CA LYS A 61 0.53 -11.89 1.46
C LYS A 61 1.71 -11.06 0.98
N THR A 62 1.84 -9.81 1.42
CA THR A 62 2.94 -8.92 1.03
C THR A 62 4.12 -9.03 1.98
N LYS A 63 5.33 -8.80 1.47
CA LYS A 63 6.55 -8.63 2.25
C LYS A 63 7.34 -7.47 1.64
N GLN A 64 8.12 -6.75 2.44
CA GLN A 64 8.87 -5.57 1.98
C GLN A 64 9.79 -5.85 0.78
N HIS A 65 10.45 -7.00 0.72
CA HIS A 65 11.37 -7.33 -0.38
C HIS A 65 10.68 -7.72 -1.69
N GLN A 66 9.36 -7.89 -1.71
CA GLN A 66 8.65 -8.28 -2.92
C GLN A 66 8.52 -7.09 -3.87
N ARG A 67 8.98 -7.26 -5.12
CA ARG A 67 8.89 -6.22 -6.18
C ARG A 67 7.49 -5.65 -6.38
N GLU A 68 6.46 -6.42 -6.09
CA GLU A 68 5.07 -5.99 -6.19
C GLU A 68 4.70 -4.86 -5.20
N ALA A 69 5.49 -4.66 -4.14
CA ALA A 69 5.34 -3.59 -3.15
C ALA A 69 6.33 -2.42 -3.40
N HIS A 70 7.09 -2.46 -4.50
CA HIS A 70 8.10 -1.45 -4.84
C HIS A 70 7.54 -0.48 -5.87
N PHE A 71 7.65 0.81 -5.58
CA PHE A 71 7.13 1.90 -6.39
C PHE A 71 8.21 2.92 -6.70
N MET A 72 8.01 3.65 -7.80
CA MET A 72 8.78 4.85 -8.14
C MET A 72 7.82 6.03 -8.21
N LYS A 73 8.17 7.13 -7.54
CA LYS A 73 7.43 8.39 -7.66
C LYS A 73 7.74 9.01 -9.02
N ARG A 74 6.70 9.52 -9.69
CA ARG A 74 6.80 10.20 -10.97
C ARG A 74 6.11 11.56 -10.83
N LEU A 75 6.64 12.58 -11.51
CA LEU A 75 6.03 13.90 -11.65
C LEU A 75 4.84 13.85 -12.61
#